data_AF-A0AAJ1PA29-F1
#
_entry.id   AF-A0AAJ1PA29-F1
#
_cell.length_a   1.000
_cell.length_b   1.000
_cell.length_c   1.000
_cell.angle_alpha   90.00
_cell.angle_beta   90.00
_cell.angle_gamma   90.00
#
_symmetry.space_group_name_H-M   'P 1'
#
loop_
_entity.id
_entity.type
_entity.pdbx_description
1 polymer ?
#
loop_
_entity_poly.entity_id
_entity_poly.type
_entity_poly.pdbx_seq_one_letter_code
_entity_poly.pdbx_strand_id
1 'polypeptide(L)'
;MEELQQQLLIQAKSKNDYEDVADEIYRLRELKQNALAENAEREGKRQRIAEMTDFLNEQSCELEEYDEQLVRRLIEKVTVFDDKLTVEFKSGVEIDIEI
;
A
#
# COMPACT_ATOMS: atom_id res chain seq x y z
N MET A 1 -23.64 11.39 23.91
CA MET A 1 -24.74 10.61 23.28
C MET A 1 -26.11 11.06 23.78
N GLU A 2 -26.28 11.41 25.05
CA GLU A 2 -27.54 11.96 25.59
C GLU A 2 -27.90 13.35 25.05
N GLU A 3 -26.92 14.23 24.82
CA GLU A 3 -27.16 15.58 24.28
C GLU A 3 -27.74 15.57 22.86
N LEU A 4 -27.27 14.66 22.00
CA LEU A 4 -27.79 14.46 20.65
C LEU A 4 -29.23 13.94 20.66
N GLN A 5 -29.60 13.11 21.65
CA GLN A 5 -30.97 12.62 21.81
C GLN A 5 -31.92 13.70 22.34
N GLN A 6 -31.45 14.62 23.19
CA GLN A 6 -32.26 15.76 23.65
C GLN A 6 -32.47 16.80 22.54
N GLN A 7 -31.46 17.05 21.70
CA GLN A 7 -31.60 17.94 20.54
C GLN A 7 -32.63 17.43 19.52
N LEU A 8 -32.67 16.12 19.25
CA LEU A 8 -33.69 15.47 18.41
C LEU A 8 -35.12 15.67 18.94
N LEU A 9 -35.31 15.63 20.26
CA LEU A 9 -36.60 15.83 20.93
C LEU A 9 -37.10 17.28 20.84
N ILE A 10 -36.18 18.25 20.78
CA ILE A 10 -36.47 19.68 20.61
C ILE A 10 -36.79 20.00 19.14
N GLN A 11 -36.04 19.43 18.19
CA GLN A 11 -36.27 19.61 16.75
C GLN A 11 -37.51 18.87 16.23
N ALA A 12 -37.95 17.78 16.88
CA ALA A 12 -39.23 17.14 16.55
C ALA A 12 -40.46 18.07 16.74
N LYS A 13 -40.32 19.19 17.48
CA LYS A 13 -41.36 20.23 17.59
C LYS A 13 -41.42 21.16 16.36
N SER A 14 -40.37 21.24 15.55
CA SER A 14 -40.35 21.95 14.26
C SER A 14 -40.27 20.92 13.13
N LYS A 15 -41.43 20.47 12.64
CA LYS A 15 -41.59 19.40 11.64
C LYS A 15 -40.65 19.44 10.39
N ASN A 16 -40.04 20.58 10.06
CA ASN A 16 -39.13 20.73 8.93
C ASN A 16 -37.66 20.36 9.22
N ASP A 17 -37.16 20.44 10.47
CA ASP A 17 -35.73 20.20 10.75
C ASP A 17 -35.39 18.70 10.94
N TYR A 18 -36.40 17.89 11.23
CA TYR A 18 -36.19 16.48 11.56
C TYR A 18 -35.84 15.64 10.34
N GLU A 19 -36.34 16.04 9.16
CA GLU A 19 -36.14 15.32 7.89
C GLU A 19 -34.71 15.53 7.37
N ASP A 20 -34.20 16.77 7.40
CA ASP A 20 -32.82 17.09 7.03
C ASP A 20 -31.79 16.39 7.94
N VAL A 21 -32.08 16.33 9.24
CA VAL A 21 -31.20 15.63 10.21
C VAL A 21 -31.25 14.12 9.99
N ALA A 22 -32.41 13.55 9.66
CA ALA A 22 -32.53 12.13 9.36
C ALA A 22 -31.75 11.77 8.08
N ASP A 23 -31.87 12.57 7.02
CA ASP A 23 -31.18 12.36 5.75
C ASP A 23 -29.66 12.43 5.91
N GLU A 24 -29.14 13.39 6.70
CA GLU A 24 -27.71 13.47 6.98
C GLU A 24 -27.22 12.27 7.81
N ILE A 25 -28.03 11.74 8.75
CA ILE A 25 -27.70 10.51 9.47
C ILE A 25 -27.60 9.31 8.52
N TYR A 26 -28.52 9.18 7.56
CA TYR A 26 -28.48 8.11 6.56
C TYR A 26 -27.24 8.23 5.68
N ARG A 27 -26.95 9.44 5.19
CA ARG A 27 -25.77 9.72 4.36
C ARG A 27 -24.47 9.39 5.08
N LEU A 28 -24.33 9.79 6.34
CA LEU A 28 -23.14 9.50 7.15
C LEU A 28 -22.96 8.00 7.42
N ARG A 29 -24.06 7.25 7.58
CA ARG A 29 -24.01 5.78 7.76
C ARG A 29 -23.53 5.09 6.49
N GLU A 30 -24.05 5.49 5.34
CA GLU A 30 -23.63 4.97 4.05
C GLU A 30 -22.14 5.26 3.78
N LEU A 31 -21.71 6.50 4.04
CA LEU A 31 -20.32 6.90 3.87
C LEU A 31 -19.37 6.10 4.77
N LYS A 32 -19.75 5.87 6.04
CA LYS A 32 -19.00 5.01 6.96
C LYS A 32 -18.91 3.58 6.47
N GLN A 33 -20.01 3.01 5.97
CA GLN A 33 -20.04 1.63 5.48
C GLN A 33 -19.15 1.45 4.25
N ASN A 34 -19.18 2.40 3.32
CA ASN A 34 -18.32 2.41 2.15
C ASN A 34 -16.83 2.52 2.53
N ALA A 35 -16.50 3.41 3.47
CA ALA A 35 -15.13 3.55 3.96
C ALA A 35 -14.62 2.29 4.66
N LEU A 36 -15.47 1.59 5.42
CA LEU A 36 -15.13 0.32 6.06
C LEU A 36 -14.88 -0.78 5.02
N ALA A 37 -15.71 -0.88 3.99
CA ALA A 37 -15.53 -1.84 2.90
C ALA A 37 -14.23 -1.59 2.12
N GLU A 38 -13.96 -0.33 1.76
CA GLU A 38 -12.74 0.06 1.06
C GLU A 38 -11.48 -0.17 1.93
N ASN A 39 -11.56 0.07 3.24
CA ASN A 39 -10.47 -0.23 4.16
C ASN A 39 -10.22 -1.73 4.27
N ALA A 40 -11.26 -2.55 4.40
CA ALA A 40 -11.12 -4.00 4.44
C ALA A 40 -10.50 -4.56 3.15
N GLU A 41 -10.85 -4.01 1.98
CA GLU A 41 -10.22 -4.39 0.72
C GLU A 41 -8.73 -4.00 0.65
N ARG A 42 -8.38 -2.84 1.21
CA ARG A 42 -6.99 -2.35 1.25
C ARG A 42 -6.13 -3.06 2.28
N GLU A 43 -6.72 -3.56 3.36
CA GLU A 43 -6.01 -4.18 4.47
C GLU A 43 -5.25 -5.44 4.04
N GLY A 44 -5.87 -6.32 3.25
CA GLY A 44 -5.20 -7.52 2.73
C GLY A 44 -4.01 -7.20 1.82
N LYS A 45 -4.10 -6.15 0.99
CA LYS A 45 -2.98 -5.70 0.14
C LYS A 45 -1.84 -5.14 1.00
N ARG A 46 -2.15 -4.34 2.02
CA ARG A 46 -1.16 -3.78 2.95
C ARG A 46 -0.46 -4.88 3.75
N GLN A 47 -1.22 -5.84 4.26
CA GLN A 47 -0.68 -6.98 4.98
C GLN A 47 0.28 -7.79 4.11
N ARG A 48 -0.09 -8.09 2.87
CA ARG A 48 0.80 -8.81 1.94
C ARG A 48 2.10 -8.04 1.65
N ILE A 49 2.01 -6.71 1.49
CA ILE A 49 3.20 -5.88 1.29
C ILE A 49 4.11 -5.93 2.53
N ALA A 50 3.54 -5.83 3.73
CA ALA A 50 4.29 -5.92 4.99
C ALA A 50 4.98 -7.30 5.12
N GLU A 51 4.24 -8.39 4.93
CA GLU A 51 4.78 -9.75 5.00
C GLU A 51 5.91 -9.99 3.98
N MET A 52 5.76 -9.48 2.75
CA MET A 52 6.82 -9.55 1.74
C MET A 52 8.05 -8.70 2.11
N THR A 53 7.83 -7.54 2.73
CA THR A 53 8.93 -6.67 3.18
C THR A 53 9.71 -7.33 4.30
N ASP A 54 9.00 -7.87 5.31
CA ASP A 54 9.61 -8.56 6.43
C ASP A 54 10.37 -9.80 5.96
N PHE A 55 9.79 -10.61 5.08
CA PHE A 55 10.45 -11.77 4.49
C PHE A 55 11.78 -11.40 3.81
N LEU A 56 11.80 -10.32 3.00
CA LEU A 56 13.02 -9.86 2.33
C LEU A 56 14.06 -9.34 3.31
N ASN A 57 13.65 -8.66 4.38
CA ASN A 57 14.56 -8.13 5.39
C ASN A 57 15.16 -9.23 6.29
N GLU A 58 14.41 -10.31 6.53
CA GLU A 58 14.90 -11.48 7.27
C GLU A 58 15.93 -12.29 6.48
N GLN A 59 15.96 -12.17 5.15
CA GLN A 59 16.99 -12.82 4.35
C GLN A 59 18.33 -12.08 4.52
N SER A 60 19.34 -12.79 5.01
CA SER A 60 20.73 -12.31 4.94
C SER A 60 21.18 -12.32 3.48
N CYS A 61 21.20 -11.17 2.82
CA CYS A 61 21.77 -10.98 1.48
C CYS A 61 23.31 -10.94 1.48
N GLU A 62 23.96 -11.66 2.40
CA GLU A 62 25.40 -11.88 2.32
C GLU A 62 25.63 -12.95 1.27
N LEU A 63 25.93 -12.50 0.04
CA LEU A 63 26.48 -13.37 -1.00
C LEU A 63 27.90 -13.73 -0.56
N GLU A 64 28.04 -14.78 0.25
CA GLU A 64 29.34 -15.28 0.70
C GLU A 64 30.15 -15.86 -0.47
N GLU A 65 29.47 -16.40 -1.49
CA GLU A 65 30.08 -17.03 -2.66
C GLU A 65 29.38 -16.65 -3.98
N TYR A 66 30.11 -16.75 -5.07
CA TYR A 66 29.58 -16.55 -6.43
C TYR A 66 28.62 -17.68 -6.82
N ASP A 67 27.38 -17.33 -7.14
CA ASP A 67 26.36 -18.26 -7.66
C ASP A 67 26.14 -18.03 -9.17
N GLU A 68 26.66 -18.95 -9.99
CA GLU A 68 26.53 -18.89 -11.45
C GLU A 68 25.06 -18.98 -11.92
N GLN A 69 24.23 -19.77 -11.23
CA GLN A 69 22.82 -19.90 -11.61
C GLN A 69 22.08 -18.59 -11.36
N LEU A 70 22.36 -17.94 -10.23
CA LEU A 70 21.79 -16.64 -9.90
C LEU A 70 22.22 -15.57 -10.93
N VAL A 71 23.50 -15.52 -11.28
CA VAL A 71 24.03 -14.58 -12.29
C VAL A 71 23.35 -14.78 -13.64
N ARG A 72 23.26 -16.03 -14.13
CA ARG A 72 22.54 -16.34 -15.39
C ARG A 72 21.06 -15.99 -15.35
N ARG A 73 20.46 -16.02 -14.16
CA ARG A 73 19.06 -15.66 -13.96
C ARG A 73 18.84 -14.15 -13.98
N LEU A 74 19.76 -13.37 -13.42
CA LEU A 74 19.60 -11.92 -13.22
C LEU A 74 20.22 -11.05 -14.31
N ILE A 75 21.33 -11.47 -14.90
CA ILE A 75 22.12 -10.65 -15.83
C ILE A 75 21.68 -10.93 -17.27
N GLU A 76 21.46 -9.86 -18.04
CA GLU A 76 21.16 -9.92 -19.48
C GLU A 76 22.46 -9.84 -20.29
N LYS A 77 23.29 -8.82 -20.06
CA LYS A 77 24.60 -8.66 -20.71
C LYS A 77 25.57 -7.86 -19.85
N VAL A 78 26.87 -8.06 -20.12
CA VAL A 78 27.96 -7.25 -19.56
C VAL A 78 28.75 -6.66 -20.72
N THR A 79 28.95 -5.34 -20.71
CA THR A 79 29.73 -4.60 -21.71
C THR A 79 31.00 -4.07 -21.07
N VAL A 80 32.14 -4.33 -21.69
CA VAL A 80 33.47 -3.94 -21.19
C VAL A 80 33.96 -2.72 -21.97
N PHE A 81 34.36 -1.68 -21.25
CA PHE A 81 35.00 -0.47 -21.77
C PHE A 81 36.43 -0.37 -21.22
N ASP A 82 37.18 0.65 -21.64
CA ASP A 82 38.57 0.84 -21.22
C ASP A 82 38.70 1.20 -19.72
N ASP A 83 37.72 1.92 -19.16
CA ASP A 83 37.73 2.46 -17.79
C ASP A 83 36.55 1.96 -16.92
N LYS A 84 35.64 1.16 -17.50
CA LYS A 84 34.45 0.70 -16.79
C LYS A 84 33.84 -0.59 -17.33
N LEU A 85 32.96 -1.16 -16.52
CA LEU A 85 32.03 -2.23 -16.88
C LEU A 85 30.60 -1.71 -16.77
N THR A 86 29.77 -1.99 -17.77
CA THR A 86 28.33 -1.78 -17.69
C THR A 86 27.63 -3.14 -17.61
N VAL A 87 26.89 -3.36 -16.52
CA VAL A 87 26.13 -4.58 -16.26
C VAL A 87 24.64 -4.29 -16.43
N GLU A 88 24.00 -4.96 -17.38
CA GLU A 88 22.55 -4.86 -17.61
C GLU A 88 21.84 -6.07 -17.01
N PHE A 89 20.89 -5.81 -16.12
CA PHE A 89 20.02 -6.82 -15.53
C PHE A 89 18.81 -7.06 -16.43
N LYS A 90 18.25 -8.28 -16.40
CA LYS A 90 17.01 -8.61 -17.12
C LYS A 90 15.79 -7.78 -16.67
N SER A 91 15.88 -7.11 -15.53
CA SER A 91 14.90 -6.14 -15.06
C SER A 91 14.96 -4.80 -15.82
N GLY A 92 15.99 -4.58 -16.65
CA GLY A 92 16.29 -3.30 -17.30
C GLY A 92 17.09 -2.34 -16.43
N VAL A 93 17.54 -2.75 -15.25
CA VAL A 93 18.45 -1.96 -14.41
C VAL A 93 19.86 -2.06 -15.00
N GLU A 94 20.52 -0.91 -15.15
CA GLU A 94 21.92 -0.83 -15.57
C GLU A 94 22.79 -0.32 -14.42
N ILE A 95 23.95 -0.94 -14.23
CA ILE A 95 24.94 -0.54 -13.23
C ILE A 95 26.29 -0.36 -13.93
N ASP A 96 26.90 0.80 -13.73
CA ASP A 96 28.27 1.10 -14.15
C ASP A 96 29.25 0.90 -12.98
N ILE A 97 30.35 0.20 -13.25
CA ILE A 97 31.42 -0.10 -12.31
C ILE A 97 32.71 0.45 -12.91
N GLU A 98 33.31 1.45 -12.27
CA GLU A 98 34.63 1.98 -12.65
C GLU A 98 35.73 0.96 -12.32
N ILE A 99 36.70 0.79 -13.23
CA ILE A 99 37.84 -0.15 -13.09
C ILE A 99 39.13 0.62 -12.76
#